data_AF-A0A5C2RZQ5-F1
#
_entry.id   AF-A0A5C2RZQ5-F1
#
_cell.length_a   1.000
_cell.length_b   1.000
_cell.length_c   1.000
_cell.angle_alpha   90.00
_cell.angle_beta   90.00
_cell.angle_gamma   90.00
#
_symmetry.space_group_name_H-M   'P 1'
#
loop_
_entity.id
_entity.type
_entity.pdbx_description
1 polymer ?
#
loop_
_entity_poly.entity_id
_entity_poly.type
_entity_poly.pdbx_seq_one_letter_code
_entity_poly.pdbx_strand_id
1 'polypeptide(L)'
;MSLMVAGPLPPKNLPAVHDPWSRTPSDGVYPSPLRATLAGQSVPPIAQPPPPKVPPPTSIIEASKRLAAWTAVDRHIHPEHKVIGIGSGSTVPYVVERIVAQGKEVNKDRVFIPTGFQSKELIVKSGLLLGDVDQYPVIDVTIDGADEVDHDLNCIKGGGGCHLREKVLAEAADTFVLVADYRKNSDVLGTNWKQGIPIEVVPFAYTKILQNLHLIGSPKAELRMAKAKAGPVVSDNGNFIIDAPFPEELMRDPYTLLTRIKMLTGIVEVGLFCHMAKSAYFGNQDGSVTIKWHDGRVEKVDKPASPLVDKHTEV
;
A
#
# COMPACT_ATOMS: atom_id res chain seq x y z
N MET A 1 -38.68 -14.86 -57.67
CA MET A 1 -40.01 -14.41 -58.14
C MET A 1 -40.62 -13.59 -57.02
N SER A 2 -40.95 -12.34 -57.34
CA SER A 2 -41.73 -11.33 -56.59
C SER A 2 -41.29 -10.86 -55.19
N LEU A 3 -40.83 -9.61 -55.17
CA LEU A 3 -41.13 -8.62 -54.13
C LEU A 3 -42.65 -8.60 -53.85
N MET A 4 -43.02 -8.33 -52.60
CA MET A 4 -44.22 -7.53 -52.29
C MET A 4 -43.86 -6.43 -51.32
N VAL A 5 -44.03 -5.20 -51.83
CA VAL A 5 -43.98 -3.93 -51.12
C VAL A 5 -45.34 -3.73 -50.47
N ALA A 6 -45.38 -3.42 -49.17
CA ALA A 6 -46.57 -2.90 -48.50
C ALA A 6 -46.33 -1.43 -48.16
N GLY A 7 -47.19 -0.56 -48.70
CA GLY A 7 -47.17 0.89 -48.47
C GLY A 7 -47.62 1.30 -47.05
N PRO A 8 -47.52 2.60 -46.72
CA PRO A 8 -47.69 3.09 -45.35
C PRO A 8 -49.16 3.14 -44.93
N LEU A 9 -49.42 2.70 -43.70
CA LEU A 9 -50.70 2.82 -42.98
C LEU A 9 -50.86 4.24 -42.37
N PRO A 10 -52.11 4.73 -42.20
CA PRO A 10 -52.41 6.07 -41.68
C PRO A 10 -52.14 6.18 -40.16
N PRO A 11 -51.90 7.40 -39.62
CA PRO A 11 -51.61 7.58 -38.21
C PRO A 11 -52.85 7.31 -37.36
N LYS A 12 -52.76 6.30 -36.49
CA LYS A 12 -53.72 6.08 -35.41
C LYS A 12 -53.34 6.96 -34.22
N ASN A 13 -54.25 7.83 -33.81
CA ASN A 13 -54.22 8.53 -32.52
C ASN A 13 -54.08 7.51 -31.39
N LEU A 14 -52.93 7.49 -30.73
CA LEU A 14 -52.70 6.79 -29.47
C LEU A 14 -52.89 7.77 -28.31
N PRO A 15 -53.59 7.37 -27.24
CA PRO A 15 -53.65 8.17 -26.01
C PRO A 15 -52.27 8.26 -25.38
N ALA A 16 -51.96 9.40 -24.77
CA ALA A 16 -50.68 9.70 -24.13
C ALA A 16 -50.25 8.56 -23.20
N VAL A 17 -49.13 7.92 -23.54
CA VAL A 17 -48.44 6.97 -22.65
C VAL A 17 -47.80 7.80 -21.56
N HIS A 18 -48.26 7.61 -20.31
CA HIS A 18 -47.61 8.16 -19.13
C HIS A 18 -46.19 7.62 -19.03
N ASP A 19 -45.21 8.52 -19.07
CA ASP A 19 -43.81 8.26 -18.77
C ASP A 19 -43.63 7.89 -17.28
N PRO A 20 -43.09 6.71 -16.92
CA PRO A 20 -42.81 6.37 -15.52
C PRO A 20 -41.53 7.00 -14.95
N TRP A 21 -40.77 7.80 -15.70
CA TRP A 21 -39.42 8.24 -15.28
C TRP A 21 -39.20 9.76 -15.25
N SER A 22 -40.26 10.54 -15.10
CA SER A 22 -40.16 11.99 -14.87
C SER A 22 -40.73 12.41 -13.51
N ARG A 23 -40.09 11.98 -12.40
CA ARG A 23 -40.25 12.61 -11.08
C ARG A 23 -38.94 12.56 -10.30
N THR A 24 -38.30 13.73 -10.15
CA THR A 24 -37.27 13.96 -9.15
C THR A 24 -37.91 13.91 -7.75
N PRO A 25 -37.45 13.06 -6.82
CA PRO A 25 -37.88 13.15 -5.43
C PRO A 25 -37.10 14.29 -4.76
N SER A 26 -37.66 15.50 -4.75
CA SER A 26 -37.18 16.60 -3.92
C SER A 26 -38.26 17.17 -3.00
N ASP A 27 -39.32 16.41 -2.72
CA ASP A 27 -40.35 16.79 -1.75
C ASP A 27 -40.41 15.76 -0.62
N GLY A 28 -39.86 16.14 0.55
CA GLY A 28 -40.31 15.62 1.84
C GLY A 28 -39.30 14.79 2.64
N VAL A 29 -38.95 15.34 3.82
CA VAL A 29 -38.37 14.67 5.00
C VAL A 29 -36.84 14.49 5.03
N TYR A 30 -36.11 15.61 5.01
CA TYR A 30 -34.91 15.78 5.84
C TYR A 30 -34.85 17.23 6.34
N PRO A 31 -34.71 17.50 7.65
CA PRO A 31 -34.48 18.85 8.13
C PRO A 31 -33.01 19.22 7.88
N SER A 32 -32.78 20.28 7.10
CA SER A 32 -31.54 21.07 7.13
C SER A 32 -31.95 22.53 6.91
N PRO A 33 -31.40 23.49 7.69
CA PRO A 33 -29.97 23.76 7.66
C PRO A 33 -29.32 23.79 9.05
N LEU A 34 -28.39 22.84 9.29
CA LEU A 34 -27.27 23.06 10.23
C LEU A 34 -26.22 24.00 9.57
N ARG A 35 -26.66 25.18 9.14
CA ARG A 35 -25.78 26.22 8.61
C ARG A 35 -26.16 27.64 9.06
N ALA A 36 -27.12 27.78 9.97
CA ALA A 36 -27.60 29.08 10.45
C ALA A 36 -27.41 29.33 11.97
N THR A 37 -26.53 28.58 12.67
CA THR A 37 -26.37 28.72 14.14
C THR A 37 -24.93 28.95 14.62
N LEU A 38 -24.02 29.39 13.75
CA LEU A 38 -22.66 29.80 14.15
C LEU A 38 -22.38 31.29 13.97
N ALA A 39 -23.38 32.11 13.64
CA ALA A 39 -23.21 33.55 13.43
C ALA A 39 -23.19 34.39 14.73
N GLY A 40 -22.97 33.79 15.90
CA GLY A 40 -23.05 34.50 17.18
C GLY A 40 -22.17 33.97 18.31
N GLN A 41 -21.23 33.06 18.04
CA GLN A 41 -20.27 32.62 19.06
C GLN A 41 -18.98 33.43 18.89
N SER A 42 -18.60 34.17 19.92
CA SER A 42 -17.30 34.83 20.00
C SER A 42 -16.22 33.75 19.89
N VAL A 43 -15.35 33.88 18.90
CA VAL A 43 -14.17 33.03 18.73
C VAL A 43 -13.27 33.28 19.94
N PRO A 44 -12.97 32.29 20.80
CA PRO A 44 -11.98 32.47 21.84
C PRO A 44 -10.62 32.78 21.18
N PRO A 45 -9.79 33.65 21.78
CA PRO A 45 -8.48 33.97 21.20
C PRO A 45 -7.71 32.68 20.94
N ILE A 46 -7.20 32.54 19.71
CA ILE A 46 -6.35 31.44 19.29
C ILE A 46 -5.15 31.44 20.24
N ALA A 47 -5.09 30.43 21.12
CA ALA A 47 -3.90 30.20 21.93
C ALA A 47 -2.72 30.01 20.97
N GLN A 48 -1.63 30.75 21.19
CA GLN A 48 -0.42 30.59 20.39
C GLN A 48 -0.03 29.11 20.40
N PRO A 49 0.30 28.51 19.24
CA PRO A 49 0.80 27.15 19.21
C PRO A 49 2.02 27.07 20.12
N PRO A 50 2.16 26.02 20.94
CA PRO A 50 3.36 25.84 21.72
C PRO A 50 4.58 25.89 20.78
N PRO A 51 5.72 26.46 21.23
CA PRO A 51 6.93 26.46 20.43
C PRO A 51 7.20 25.03 19.97
N PRO A 52 7.68 24.83 18.72
CA PRO A 52 7.92 23.50 18.19
C PRO A 52 8.82 22.75 19.16
N LYS A 53 8.26 21.70 19.77
CA LYS A 53 9.07 20.78 20.57
C LYS A 53 10.12 20.24 19.62
N VAL A 54 11.39 20.48 19.94
CA VAL A 54 12.52 19.84 19.26
C VAL A 54 12.16 18.36 19.14
N PRO A 55 12.09 17.79 17.92
CA PRO A 55 11.70 16.41 17.75
C PRO A 55 12.62 15.55 18.64
N PRO A 56 12.08 14.57 19.39
CA PRO A 56 12.94 13.66 20.13
C PRO A 56 13.96 13.04 19.17
N PRO A 57 15.20 12.77 19.61
CA PRO A 57 16.21 12.16 18.78
C PRO A 57 15.61 10.90 18.13
N THR A 58 15.60 10.88 16.80
CA THR A 58 15.02 9.81 16.01
C THR A 58 15.67 8.49 16.44
N SER A 59 14.85 7.51 16.85
CA SER A 59 15.38 6.20 17.23
C SER A 59 16.23 5.61 16.10
N ILE A 60 17.20 4.76 16.43
CA ILE A 60 18.07 4.12 15.42
C ILE A 60 17.23 3.47 14.31
N ILE A 61 16.13 2.82 14.68
CA ILE A 61 15.20 2.18 13.73
C ILE A 61 14.61 3.18 12.74
N GLU A 62 14.11 4.32 13.23
CA GLU A 62 13.51 5.34 12.38
C GLU A 62 14.56 6.01 11.48
N ALA A 63 15.78 6.21 11.99
CA ALA A 63 16.89 6.70 11.18
C ALA A 63 17.29 5.70 10.08
N SER A 64 17.34 4.40 10.40
CA SER A 64 17.59 3.32 9.43
C SER A 64 16.51 3.28 8.34
N LYS A 65 15.23 3.32 8.71
CA LYS A 65 14.11 3.38 7.76
C LYS A 65 14.23 4.56 6.81
N ARG A 66 14.49 5.76 7.36
CA ARG A 66 14.64 6.98 6.57
C ARG A 66 15.78 6.88 5.59
N LEU A 67 16.94 6.38 6.03
CA LEU A 67 18.11 6.24 5.18
C LEU A 67 17.88 5.26 4.03
N ALA A 68 17.26 4.11 4.28
CA ALA A 68 16.90 3.15 3.23
C ALA A 68 15.93 3.76 2.22
N ALA A 69 14.86 4.40 2.70
CA ALA A 69 13.86 5.04 1.87
C ALA A 69 14.45 6.14 0.98
N TRP A 70 15.28 7.01 1.56
CA TRP A 70 15.91 8.11 0.83
C TRP A 70 16.85 7.59 -0.25
N THR A 71 17.69 6.61 0.10
CA THR A 71 18.62 6.00 -0.85
C THR A 71 17.89 5.33 -2.02
N ALA A 72 16.78 4.64 -1.75
CA ALA A 72 15.97 4.02 -2.79
C ALA A 72 15.31 5.05 -3.72
N VAL A 73 14.75 6.14 -3.16
CA VAL A 73 14.15 7.22 -3.96
C VAL A 73 15.21 7.88 -4.86
N ASP A 74 16.38 8.17 -4.32
CA ASP A 74 17.46 8.82 -5.09
C ASP A 74 17.98 7.95 -6.24
N ARG A 75 17.94 6.62 -6.07
CA ARG A 75 18.41 5.66 -7.09
C ARG A 75 17.35 5.20 -8.08
N HIS A 76 16.06 5.38 -7.79
CA HIS A 76 14.99 4.81 -8.61
C HIS A 76 13.93 5.81 -9.04
N ILE A 77 13.83 7.01 -8.47
CA ILE A 77 12.81 8.00 -8.86
C ILE A 77 13.46 9.16 -9.60
N HIS A 78 13.63 8.99 -10.91
CA HIS A 78 14.25 9.95 -11.83
C HIS A 78 13.20 10.85 -12.52
N PRO A 79 13.61 12.02 -13.07
CA PRO A 79 12.69 13.01 -13.65
C PRO A 79 11.76 12.49 -14.77
N GLU A 80 12.19 11.46 -15.49
CA GLU A 80 11.44 10.78 -16.55
C GLU A 80 10.27 9.94 -16.02
N HIS A 81 10.35 9.40 -14.80
CA HIS A 81 9.27 8.63 -14.19
C HIS A 81 8.07 9.53 -13.84
N LYS A 82 6.88 9.12 -14.29
CA LYS A 82 5.61 9.84 -14.20
C LYS A 82 4.60 9.13 -13.31
N VAL A 83 4.50 7.81 -13.33
CA VAL A 83 3.55 7.04 -12.53
C VAL A 83 4.30 6.28 -11.45
N ILE A 84 4.05 6.63 -10.18
CA ILE A 84 4.81 6.10 -9.05
C ILE A 84 3.86 5.41 -8.07
N GLY A 85 4.08 4.12 -7.84
CA GLY A 85 3.39 3.36 -6.80
C GLY A 85 3.97 3.67 -5.42
N ILE A 86 3.10 4.06 -4.48
CA ILE A 86 3.45 4.34 -3.09
C ILE A 86 2.89 3.24 -2.21
N GLY A 87 3.82 2.51 -1.59
CA GLY A 87 3.54 1.43 -0.65
C GLY A 87 2.80 1.83 0.62
N SER A 88 2.77 0.90 1.58
CA SER A 88 2.18 1.10 2.91
C SER A 88 3.17 0.73 4.02
N GLY A 89 2.83 1.09 5.26
CA GLY A 89 3.63 0.75 6.45
C GLY A 89 4.61 1.84 6.88
N SER A 90 5.30 1.59 7.98
CA SER A 90 6.03 2.64 8.74
C SER A 90 7.29 3.19 8.06
N THR A 91 7.81 2.55 7.01
CA THR A 91 8.98 3.04 6.26
C THR A 91 8.59 3.98 5.13
N VAL A 92 7.40 3.80 4.55
CA VAL A 92 6.93 4.55 3.37
C VAL A 92 6.73 6.06 3.60
N PRO A 93 6.37 6.55 4.81
CA PRO A 93 6.41 7.99 5.09
C PRO A 93 7.73 8.66 4.69
N TYR A 94 8.86 7.99 4.87
CA TYR A 94 10.18 8.52 4.50
C TYR A 94 10.45 8.48 2.99
N VAL A 95 9.79 7.59 2.24
CA VAL A 95 9.81 7.58 0.77
C VAL A 95 9.12 8.84 0.26
N VAL A 96 7.91 9.10 0.75
CA VAL A 96 7.15 10.30 0.37
C VAL A 96 7.86 11.57 0.82
N GLU A 97 8.46 11.58 2.02
CA GLU A 97 9.30 12.68 2.49
C GLU A 97 10.41 13.01 1.49
N ARG A 98 11.13 11.99 0.98
CA ARG A 98 12.21 12.21 0.03
C ARG A 98 11.71 12.66 -1.33
N ILE A 99 10.61 12.11 -1.82
CA ILE A 99 9.95 12.54 -3.06
C ILE A 99 9.61 14.02 -2.99
N VAL A 100 8.96 14.46 -1.91
CA VAL A 100 8.62 15.89 -1.71
C VAL A 100 9.88 16.76 -1.68
N ALA A 101 10.97 16.27 -1.06
CA ALA A 101 12.24 16.97 -1.01
C ALA A 101 12.93 17.13 -2.38
N GLN A 102 12.54 16.36 -3.42
CA GLN A 102 13.01 16.60 -4.80
C GLN A 102 12.46 17.93 -5.38
N GLY A 103 11.43 18.51 -4.77
CA GLY A 103 10.87 19.80 -5.13
C GLY A 103 9.60 19.72 -5.97
N LYS A 104 8.80 20.78 -5.93
CA LYS A 104 7.48 20.83 -6.59
C LYS A 104 7.59 20.72 -8.11
N GLU A 105 8.58 21.38 -8.72
CA GLU A 105 8.75 21.36 -10.17
C GLU A 105 9.09 19.98 -10.72
N VAL A 106 9.85 19.18 -9.98
CA VAL A 106 10.18 17.79 -10.37
C VAL A 106 8.94 16.88 -10.28
N ASN A 107 8.05 17.17 -9.34
CA ASN A 107 6.87 16.34 -9.06
C ASN A 107 5.59 16.79 -9.76
N LYS A 108 5.58 17.95 -10.45
CA LYS A 108 4.35 18.56 -10.98
C LYS A 108 3.60 17.70 -12.01
N ASP A 109 4.33 16.90 -12.78
CA ASP A 109 3.78 16.05 -13.84
C ASP A 109 3.71 14.57 -13.43
N ARG A 110 3.91 14.27 -12.14
CA ARG A 110 3.88 12.90 -11.61
C ARG A 110 2.53 12.58 -10.98
N VAL A 111 2.12 11.33 -11.08
CA VAL A 111 0.92 10.76 -10.48
C VAL A 111 1.33 9.66 -9.51
N PHE A 112 0.74 9.65 -8.33
CA PHE A 112 1.08 8.72 -7.26
C PHE A 112 -0.08 7.78 -6.96
N ILE A 113 0.17 6.48 -7.07
CA ILE A 113 -0.83 5.42 -6.94
C ILE A 113 -0.68 4.76 -5.56
N PRO A 114 -1.70 4.75 -4.69
CA PRO A 114 -1.58 4.22 -3.34
C PRO A 114 -1.85 2.71 -3.25
N THR A 115 -1.15 2.00 -2.36
CA THR A 115 -1.45 0.59 -2.03
C THR A 115 -2.52 0.40 -0.93
N GLY A 116 -3.17 1.47 -0.47
CA GLY A 116 -4.20 1.41 0.58
C GLY A 116 -4.54 2.79 1.15
N PHE A 117 -5.43 2.84 2.14
CA PHE A 117 -5.87 4.13 2.70
C PHE A 117 -4.74 4.93 3.37
N GLN A 118 -3.83 4.27 4.10
CA GLN A 118 -2.68 4.96 4.71
C GLN A 118 -1.82 5.66 3.66
N SER A 119 -1.50 4.95 2.57
CA SER A 119 -0.73 5.47 1.44
C SER A 119 -1.45 6.63 0.76
N LYS A 120 -2.76 6.48 0.50
CA LYS A 120 -3.61 7.52 -0.07
C LYS A 120 -3.59 8.79 0.77
N GLU A 121 -3.79 8.67 2.08
CA GLU A 121 -3.76 9.83 2.97
C GLU A 121 -2.40 10.52 2.98
N LEU A 122 -1.32 9.73 2.95
CA LEU A 122 0.04 10.25 2.92
C LEU A 122 0.29 11.07 1.64
N ILE A 123 -0.08 10.56 0.47
CA ILE A 123 0.00 11.28 -0.82
C ILE A 123 -0.75 12.61 -0.75
N VAL A 124 -2.02 12.58 -0.30
CA VAL A 124 -2.89 13.77 -0.24
C VAL A 124 -2.34 14.82 0.72
N LYS A 125 -1.94 14.41 1.94
CA LYS A 125 -1.40 15.31 2.96
C LYS A 125 -0.07 15.95 2.52
N SER A 126 0.69 15.27 1.67
CA SER A 126 1.95 15.76 1.11
C SER A 126 1.76 16.67 -0.13
N GLY A 127 0.53 16.90 -0.58
CA GLY A 127 0.24 17.75 -1.74
C GLY A 127 0.70 17.16 -3.08
N LEU A 128 0.80 15.83 -3.16
CA LEU A 128 1.13 15.10 -4.37
C LEU A 128 -0.15 14.72 -5.14
N LEU A 129 -0.05 14.62 -6.47
CA LEU A 129 -1.19 14.29 -7.32
C LEU A 129 -1.56 12.80 -7.15
N LEU A 130 -2.71 12.55 -6.54
CA LEU A 130 -3.24 11.21 -6.34
C LEU A 130 -3.81 10.66 -7.65
N GLY A 131 -3.47 9.41 -7.97
CA GLY A 131 -4.10 8.62 -9.03
C GLY A 131 -4.62 7.27 -8.54
N ASP A 132 -5.10 6.47 -9.48
CA ASP A 132 -5.60 5.11 -9.25
C ASP A 132 -5.10 4.15 -10.34
N VAL A 133 -4.95 2.88 -10.00
CA VAL A 133 -4.46 1.84 -10.94
C VAL A 133 -5.40 1.63 -12.12
N ASP A 134 -6.70 1.90 -11.97
CA ASP A 134 -7.68 1.82 -13.06
C ASP A 134 -7.37 2.85 -14.17
N GLN A 135 -6.76 3.98 -13.81
CA GLN A 135 -6.36 5.03 -14.74
C GLN A 135 -4.92 4.84 -15.24
N TYR A 136 -4.08 4.22 -14.42
CA TYR A 136 -2.65 4.03 -14.68
C TYR A 136 -2.26 2.57 -14.42
N PRO A 137 -2.58 1.65 -15.36
CA PRO A 137 -2.33 0.22 -15.19
C PRO A 137 -0.86 -0.18 -15.40
N VAL A 138 -0.02 0.75 -15.88
CA VAL A 138 1.43 0.59 -16.00
C VAL A 138 2.09 1.66 -15.14
N ILE A 139 2.96 1.23 -14.24
CA ILE A 139 3.63 2.05 -13.23
C ILE A 139 5.13 2.01 -13.51
N ASP A 140 5.80 3.16 -13.50
CA ASP A 140 7.25 3.18 -13.76
C ASP A 140 8.00 2.52 -12.60
N VAL A 141 7.68 2.95 -11.38
CA VAL A 141 8.34 2.48 -10.16
C VAL A 141 7.35 2.39 -9.00
N THR A 142 7.35 1.26 -8.31
CA THR A 142 6.67 1.09 -7.02
C THR A 142 7.72 0.93 -5.92
N ILE A 143 7.66 1.75 -4.87
CA ILE A 143 8.48 1.60 -3.67
C ILE A 143 7.59 1.25 -2.46
N ASP A 144 7.90 0.14 -1.80
CA ASP A 144 7.11 -0.35 -0.67
C ASP A 144 7.96 -0.98 0.45
N GLY A 145 7.39 -1.09 1.64
CA GLY A 145 7.98 -1.81 2.75
C GLY A 145 7.78 -3.34 2.67
N ALA A 146 8.48 -4.05 3.55
CA ALA A 146 8.28 -5.47 3.80
C ALA A 146 8.31 -5.79 5.30
N ASP A 147 7.63 -6.86 5.67
CA ASP A 147 7.65 -7.41 7.03
C ASP A 147 8.89 -8.27 7.28
N GLU A 148 9.41 -8.91 6.23
CA GLU A 148 10.67 -9.64 6.15
C GLU A 148 11.05 -9.90 4.69
N VAL A 149 12.35 -9.90 4.36
CA VAL A 149 12.90 -10.16 3.03
C VAL A 149 14.00 -11.21 3.16
N ASP A 150 14.03 -12.20 2.27
CA ASP A 150 15.04 -13.27 2.28
C ASP A 150 16.30 -12.95 1.45
N HIS A 151 17.14 -13.96 1.27
CA HIS A 151 18.33 -13.87 0.43
C HIS A 151 18.00 -13.59 -1.05
N ASP A 152 16.95 -14.20 -1.58
CA ASP A 152 16.57 -14.19 -3.00
C ASP A 152 15.59 -13.05 -3.38
N LEU A 153 15.42 -12.07 -2.48
CA LEU A 153 14.47 -10.96 -2.60
C LEU A 153 12.99 -11.37 -2.62
N ASN A 154 12.64 -12.58 -2.18
CA ASN A 154 11.26 -12.85 -1.81
C ASN A 154 10.96 -12.15 -0.48
N CYS A 155 9.70 -11.76 -0.27
CA CYS A 155 9.33 -11.10 0.97
C CYS A 155 7.97 -11.51 1.51
N ILE A 156 7.85 -11.42 2.84
CA ILE A 156 6.58 -11.40 3.55
C ILE A 156 6.10 -9.95 3.62
N LYS A 157 4.85 -9.73 3.24
CA LYS A 157 4.11 -8.49 3.35
C LYS A 157 2.70 -8.76 3.89
N GLY A 158 1.99 -7.71 4.28
CA GLY A 158 0.60 -7.80 4.77
C GLY A 158 0.44 -7.69 6.29
N GLY A 159 1.50 -7.34 7.03
CA GLY A 159 1.41 -6.98 8.45
C GLY A 159 0.41 -5.84 8.70
N GLY A 160 0.29 -4.91 7.75
CA GLY A 160 -0.72 -3.84 7.74
C GLY A 160 -2.10 -4.24 7.19
N GLY A 161 -2.19 -5.39 6.51
CA GLY A 161 -3.44 -5.88 5.90
C GLY A 161 -3.80 -5.29 4.53
N CYS A 162 -2.81 -4.76 3.81
CA CYS A 162 -2.98 -4.13 2.49
C CYS A 162 -2.42 -4.98 1.33
N HIS A 163 -1.97 -6.21 1.59
CA HIS A 163 -1.07 -6.95 0.69
C HIS A 163 -1.67 -7.27 -0.68
N LEU A 164 -2.99 -7.39 -0.84
CA LEU A 164 -3.59 -7.54 -2.17
C LEU A 164 -3.27 -6.34 -3.07
N ARG A 165 -3.55 -5.11 -2.60
CA ARG A 165 -3.31 -3.89 -3.38
C ARG A 165 -1.83 -3.60 -3.55
N GLU A 166 -1.03 -3.90 -2.53
CA GLU A 166 0.43 -3.87 -2.63
C GLU A 166 0.94 -4.78 -3.76
N LYS A 167 0.38 -5.99 -3.89
CA LYS A 167 0.79 -6.93 -4.95
C LYS A 167 0.37 -6.46 -6.33
N VAL A 168 -0.85 -5.94 -6.48
CA VAL A 168 -1.31 -5.36 -7.74
C VAL A 168 -0.37 -4.25 -8.23
N LEU A 169 0.04 -3.33 -7.34
CA LEU A 169 0.97 -2.26 -7.72
C LEU A 169 2.41 -2.74 -7.96
N ALA A 170 2.83 -3.82 -7.29
CA ALA A 170 4.12 -4.45 -7.56
C ALA A 170 4.13 -5.17 -8.92
N GLU A 171 3.02 -5.80 -9.33
CA GLU A 171 2.87 -6.42 -10.65
C GLU A 171 2.75 -5.40 -11.78
N ALA A 172 2.05 -4.30 -11.54
CA ALA A 172 1.87 -3.21 -12.51
C ALA A 172 3.15 -2.38 -12.74
N ALA A 173 4.19 -2.56 -11.91
CA ALA A 173 5.40 -1.76 -11.95
C ALA A 173 6.50 -2.36 -12.83
N ASP A 174 7.12 -1.54 -13.68
CA ASP A 174 8.35 -1.91 -14.39
C ASP A 174 9.50 -2.19 -13.41
N THR A 175 9.57 -1.39 -12.34
CA THR A 175 10.53 -1.57 -11.24
C THR A 175 9.83 -1.60 -9.88
N PHE A 176 9.86 -2.75 -9.19
CA PHE A 176 9.43 -2.87 -7.80
C PHE A 176 10.63 -2.88 -6.85
N VAL A 177 10.62 -1.98 -5.86
CA VAL A 177 11.72 -1.77 -4.90
C VAL A 177 11.22 -1.90 -3.47
N LEU A 178 11.95 -2.67 -2.67
CA LEU A 178 11.67 -2.84 -1.23
C LEU A 178 12.52 -1.90 -0.38
N VAL A 179 11.92 -1.30 0.65
CA VAL A 179 12.62 -0.45 1.63
C VAL A 179 12.32 -0.88 3.06
N ALA A 180 13.36 -1.08 3.87
CA ALA A 180 13.21 -1.57 5.22
C ALA A 180 14.38 -1.19 6.15
N ASP A 181 14.21 -1.41 7.45
CA ASP A 181 15.34 -1.44 8.39
C ASP A 181 16.00 -2.82 8.44
N TYR A 182 17.25 -2.89 8.91
CA TYR A 182 18.09 -4.09 8.95
C TYR A 182 17.43 -5.33 9.59
N ARG A 183 16.45 -5.18 10.50
CA ARG A 183 15.78 -6.32 11.14
C ARG A 183 14.89 -7.12 10.18
N LYS A 184 14.63 -6.56 9.01
CA LYS A 184 13.81 -7.15 7.94
C LYS A 184 14.65 -7.93 6.94
N ASN A 185 15.98 -7.88 7.05
CA ASN A 185 16.90 -8.60 6.19
C ASN A 185 17.24 -9.97 6.80
N SER A 186 16.69 -11.04 6.24
CA SER A 186 16.87 -12.41 6.70
C SER A 186 17.46 -13.29 5.60
N ASP A 187 17.97 -14.47 5.98
CA ASP A 187 18.40 -15.48 5.01
C ASP A 187 17.21 -16.29 4.50
N VAL A 188 16.28 -16.66 5.39
CA VAL A 188 15.04 -17.40 5.08
C VAL A 188 13.86 -16.67 5.71
N LEU A 189 12.74 -16.59 4.99
CA LEU A 189 11.50 -16.00 5.48
C LEU A 189 10.94 -16.74 6.70
N GLY A 190 10.28 -16.02 7.61
CA GLY A 190 9.78 -16.54 8.87
C GLY A 190 10.83 -16.60 9.99
N THR A 191 12.07 -16.18 9.74
CA THR A 191 13.15 -16.14 10.74
C THR A 191 12.92 -15.05 11.77
N ASN A 192 12.63 -13.83 11.31
CA ASN A 192 12.39 -12.65 12.14
C ASN A 192 10.90 -12.31 12.23
N TRP A 193 10.10 -12.62 11.19
CA TRP A 193 8.65 -12.44 11.20
C TRP A 193 7.93 -13.70 11.68
N LYS A 194 7.67 -13.76 13.00
CA LYS A 194 7.06 -14.94 13.64
C LYS A 194 5.53 -14.97 13.59
N GLN A 195 4.89 -13.88 13.19
CA GLN A 195 3.43 -13.81 13.10
C GLN A 195 2.89 -14.75 12.02
N GLY A 196 3.69 -15.02 11.00
CA GLY A 196 3.32 -15.89 9.88
C GLY A 196 2.85 -15.12 8.66
N ILE A 197 2.64 -15.82 7.55
CA ILE A 197 2.25 -15.24 6.28
C ILE A 197 0.82 -14.69 6.41
N PRO A 198 0.58 -13.39 6.15
CA PRO A 198 -0.76 -12.85 6.04
C PRO A 198 -1.46 -13.40 4.80
N ILE A 199 -2.70 -13.88 4.94
CA ILE A 199 -3.47 -14.48 3.85
C ILE A 199 -4.84 -13.83 3.83
N GLU A 200 -5.18 -13.14 2.75
CA GLU A 200 -6.48 -12.49 2.56
C GLU A 200 -7.48 -13.52 2.02
N VAL A 201 -8.62 -13.64 2.70
CA VAL A 201 -9.61 -14.70 2.44
C VAL A 201 -11.02 -14.14 2.42
N VAL A 202 -11.85 -14.70 1.53
CA VAL A 202 -13.27 -14.38 1.49
C VAL A 202 -13.89 -14.75 2.86
N PRO A 203 -14.61 -13.84 3.54
CA PRO A 203 -15.13 -14.07 4.89
C PRO A 203 -16.00 -15.31 5.03
N PHE A 204 -16.71 -15.72 3.98
CA PHE A 204 -17.52 -16.95 4.00
C PHE A 204 -16.67 -18.23 4.13
N ALA A 205 -15.45 -18.23 3.61
CA ALA A 205 -14.62 -19.44 3.46
C ALA A 205 -13.57 -19.64 4.58
N TYR A 206 -13.38 -18.65 5.47
CA TYR A 206 -12.21 -18.59 6.35
C TYR A 206 -12.03 -19.85 7.21
N THR A 207 -13.11 -20.42 7.78
CA THR A 207 -13.01 -21.61 8.66
C THR A 207 -12.49 -22.83 7.89
N LYS A 208 -12.95 -23.02 6.65
CA LYS A 208 -12.49 -24.12 5.81
C LYS A 208 -11.04 -23.92 5.38
N ILE A 209 -10.66 -22.69 5.05
CA ILE A 209 -9.28 -22.34 4.70
C ILE A 209 -8.36 -22.57 5.89
N LEU A 210 -8.77 -22.19 7.11
CA LEU A 210 -8.01 -22.41 8.33
C LEU A 210 -7.67 -23.90 8.52
N GLN A 211 -8.67 -24.78 8.40
CA GLN A 211 -8.46 -26.23 8.44
C GLN A 211 -7.49 -26.71 7.36
N ASN A 212 -7.59 -26.20 6.13
CA ASN A 212 -6.70 -26.58 5.04
C ASN A 212 -5.25 -26.11 5.31
N LEU A 213 -5.05 -24.90 5.85
CA LEU A 213 -3.73 -24.39 6.22
C LEU A 213 -3.10 -25.22 7.34
N HIS A 214 -3.90 -25.65 8.32
CA HIS A 214 -3.45 -26.57 9.36
C HIS A 214 -2.91 -27.87 8.76
N LEU A 215 -3.61 -28.44 7.77
CA LEU A 215 -3.19 -29.66 7.07
C LEU A 215 -1.99 -29.45 6.12
N ILE A 216 -1.82 -28.26 5.55
CA ILE A 216 -0.72 -27.94 4.63
C ILE A 216 0.62 -27.81 5.37
N GLY A 217 0.58 -27.51 6.68
CA GLY A 217 1.77 -27.41 7.53
C GLY A 217 1.79 -26.20 8.47
N SER A 218 0.70 -25.44 8.59
CA SER A 218 0.58 -24.31 9.53
C SER A 218 -0.45 -24.60 10.61
N PRO A 219 -0.20 -25.50 11.57
CA PRO A 219 -1.18 -25.88 12.61
C PRO A 219 -1.54 -24.73 13.57
N LYS A 220 -0.76 -23.64 13.54
CA LYS A 220 -0.99 -22.43 14.34
C LYS A 220 -1.61 -21.29 13.53
N ALA A 221 -2.04 -21.53 12.29
CA ALA A 221 -2.74 -20.50 11.53
C ALA A 221 -3.98 -20.02 12.29
N GLU A 222 -4.16 -18.70 12.37
CA GLU A 222 -5.25 -18.08 13.13
C GLU A 222 -5.88 -16.91 12.37
N LEU A 223 -7.19 -16.70 12.58
CA LEU A 223 -7.89 -15.54 12.07
C LEU A 223 -7.39 -14.28 12.80
N ARG A 224 -6.91 -13.29 12.06
CA ARG A 224 -6.39 -12.04 12.62
C ARG A 224 -7.52 -11.25 13.28
N MET A 225 -7.46 -11.10 14.60
CA MET A 225 -8.43 -10.32 15.37
C MET A 225 -8.07 -8.84 15.39
N ALA A 226 -9.08 -7.98 15.23
CA ALA A 226 -8.85 -6.54 15.24
C ALA A 226 -8.61 -6.02 16.66
N LYS A 227 -7.75 -5.00 16.78
CA LYS A 227 -7.45 -4.34 18.07
C LYS A 227 -8.32 -3.11 18.34
N ALA A 228 -8.77 -2.42 17.29
CA ALA A 228 -9.55 -1.18 17.37
C ALA A 228 -11.04 -1.35 17.00
N LYS A 229 -11.50 -2.60 16.91
CA LYS A 229 -12.93 -2.98 16.78
C LYS A 229 -13.13 -4.39 17.33
N ALA A 230 -14.37 -4.74 17.66
CA ALA A 230 -14.72 -6.13 17.97
C ALA A 230 -14.68 -7.00 16.69
N GLY A 231 -14.28 -8.26 16.84
CA GLY A 231 -14.24 -9.24 15.73
C GLY A 231 -12.97 -9.19 14.87
N PRO A 232 -12.97 -9.85 13.71
CA PRO A 232 -11.79 -9.97 12.85
C PRO A 232 -11.40 -8.65 12.19
N VAL A 233 -10.14 -8.58 11.76
CA VAL A 233 -9.68 -7.55 10.80
C VAL A 233 -10.44 -7.71 9.50
N VAL A 234 -10.86 -6.58 8.93
CA VAL A 234 -11.44 -6.49 7.59
C VAL A 234 -10.46 -5.65 6.75
N SER A 235 -9.98 -6.20 5.63
CA SER A 235 -9.08 -5.50 4.71
C SER A 235 -9.79 -4.35 3.99
N ASP A 236 -9.01 -3.50 3.31
CA ASP A 236 -9.53 -2.45 2.42
C ASP A 236 -10.42 -3.00 1.29
N ASN A 237 -10.41 -4.32 1.06
CA ASN A 237 -11.21 -5.02 0.05
C ASN A 237 -12.39 -5.79 0.64
N GLY A 238 -12.66 -5.63 1.95
CA GLY A 238 -13.79 -6.26 2.62
C GLY A 238 -13.58 -7.72 3.03
N ASN A 239 -12.33 -8.23 2.97
CA ASN A 239 -12.00 -9.62 3.25
C ASN A 239 -11.42 -9.80 4.67
N PHE A 240 -11.35 -11.04 5.12
CA PHE A 240 -10.64 -11.39 6.35
C PHE A 240 -9.17 -11.68 6.09
N ILE A 241 -8.37 -11.68 7.16
CA ILE A 241 -6.95 -12.03 7.10
C ILE A 241 -6.67 -13.17 8.08
N ILE A 242 -5.98 -14.19 7.61
CA ILE A 242 -5.41 -15.27 8.42
C ILE A 242 -3.90 -15.05 8.50
N ASP A 243 -3.33 -15.16 9.70
CA ASP A 243 -1.89 -15.20 9.90
C ASP A 243 -1.44 -16.65 10.01
N ALA A 244 -0.61 -17.12 9.08
CA ALA A 244 -0.23 -18.53 8.94
C ALA A 244 1.29 -18.72 9.09
N PRO A 245 1.79 -19.06 10.29
CA PRO A 245 3.20 -19.37 10.49
C PRO A 245 3.53 -20.77 9.95
N PHE A 246 4.56 -20.87 9.12
CA PHE A 246 5.06 -22.13 8.58
C PHE A 246 6.46 -22.44 9.13
N PRO A 247 6.83 -23.71 9.23
CA PRO A 247 8.17 -24.11 9.64
C PRO A 247 9.19 -23.76 8.53
N GLU A 248 10.45 -23.59 8.93
CA GLU A 248 11.53 -23.11 8.04
C GLU A 248 11.69 -23.99 6.81
N GLU A 249 11.49 -25.31 6.93
CA GLU A 249 11.62 -26.27 5.84
C GLU A 249 10.66 -25.96 4.68
N LEU A 250 9.45 -25.46 4.98
CA LEU A 250 8.49 -25.03 3.96
C LEU A 250 8.78 -23.61 3.45
N MET A 251 9.42 -22.77 4.25
CA MET A 251 9.79 -21.40 3.88
C MET A 251 11.04 -21.31 3.00
N ARG A 252 11.79 -22.41 2.83
CA ARG A 252 12.94 -22.50 1.91
C ARG A 252 12.55 -22.45 0.44
N ASP A 253 11.30 -22.77 0.10
CA ASP A 253 10.73 -22.58 -1.23
C ASP A 253 9.40 -21.81 -1.11
N PRO A 254 9.48 -20.48 -0.88
CA PRO A 254 8.30 -19.67 -0.63
C PRO A 254 7.40 -19.59 -1.86
N TYR A 255 7.92 -19.74 -3.08
CA TYR A 255 7.12 -19.72 -4.30
C TYR A 255 6.22 -20.95 -4.39
N THR A 256 6.74 -22.15 -4.16
CA THR A 256 5.93 -23.38 -4.13
C THR A 256 4.86 -23.31 -3.02
N LEU A 257 5.22 -22.80 -1.84
CA LEU A 257 4.27 -22.60 -0.75
C LEU A 257 3.17 -21.60 -1.12
N LEU A 258 3.54 -20.45 -1.70
CA LEU A 258 2.62 -19.45 -2.24
C LEU A 258 1.63 -20.09 -3.22
N THR A 259 2.10 -20.82 -4.23
CA THR A 259 1.23 -21.46 -5.23
C THR A 259 0.27 -22.45 -4.57
N ARG A 260 0.76 -23.29 -3.65
CA ARG A 260 -0.08 -24.27 -2.96
C ARG A 260 -1.19 -23.60 -2.14
N ILE A 261 -0.90 -22.50 -1.46
CA ILE A 261 -1.89 -21.74 -0.69
C ILE A 261 -2.86 -21.04 -1.65
N LYS A 262 -2.36 -20.31 -2.65
CA LYS A 262 -3.17 -19.49 -3.58
C LYS A 262 -4.22 -20.30 -4.34
N MET A 263 -3.96 -21.59 -4.56
CA MET A 263 -4.88 -22.51 -5.24
C MET A 263 -6.09 -22.97 -4.40
N LEU A 264 -6.14 -22.65 -3.10
CA LEU A 264 -7.32 -22.95 -2.28
C LEU A 264 -8.49 -22.02 -2.61
N THR A 265 -9.69 -22.59 -2.79
CA THR A 265 -10.91 -21.81 -3.04
C THR A 265 -11.24 -20.88 -1.87
N GLY A 266 -11.39 -19.59 -2.17
CA GLY A 266 -11.67 -18.53 -1.20
C GLY A 266 -10.44 -17.76 -0.74
N ILE A 267 -9.22 -18.14 -1.18
CA ILE A 267 -8.04 -17.29 -1.06
C ILE A 267 -8.13 -16.16 -2.08
N VAL A 268 -8.07 -14.93 -1.59
CA VAL A 268 -7.98 -13.74 -2.44
C VAL A 268 -6.51 -13.50 -2.77
N GLU A 269 -5.65 -13.36 -1.77
CA GLU A 269 -4.21 -13.18 -1.97
C GLU A 269 -3.38 -13.62 -0.76
N VAL A 270 -2.11 -13.93 -0.98
CA VAL A 270 -1.13 -14.40 0.00
C VAL A 270 -0.02 -13.36 0.13
N GLY A 271 0.40 -13.07 1.36
CA GLY A 271 1.45 -12.10 1.69
C GLY A 271 2.87 -12.53 1.32
N LEU A 272 3.04 -13.52 0.43
CA LEU A 272 4.32 -13.89 -0.16
C LEU A 272 4.48 -13.22 -1.52
N PHE A 273 5.52 -12.42 -1.66
CA PHE A 273 5.88 -11.71 -2.89
C PHE A 273 7.17 -12.36 -3.39
N CYS A 274 7.04 -13.23 -4.37
CA CYS A 274 8.15 -14.05 -4.87
C CYS A 274 8.51 -13.63 -6.30
N HIS A 275 9.81 -13.47 -6.58
CA HIS A 275 10.32 -13.10 -7.91
C HIS A 275 9.79 -11.76 -8.47
N MET A 276 9.43 -10.82 -7.60
CA MET A 276 8.88 -9.51 -8.02
C MET A 276 9.88 -8.37 -7.88
N ALA A 277 10.57 -8.30 -6.74
CA ALA A 277 11.43 -7.15 -6.42
C ALA A 277 12.70 -7.15 -7.27
N LYS A 278 13.06 -5.96 -7.78
CA LYS A 278 14.34 -5.73 -8.49
C LYS A 278 15.47 -5.40 -7.52
N SER A 279 15.14 -4.79 -6.39
CA SER A 279 16.10 -4.44 -5.35
C SER A 279 15.44 -4.30 -3.99
N ALA A 280 16.23 -4.46 -2.94
CA ALA A 280 15.83 -4.21 -1.55
C ALA A 280 16.89 -3.39 -0.82
N TYR A 281 16.45 -2.36 -0.11
CA TYR A 281 17.29 -1.43 0.64
C TYR A 281 17.05 -1.59 2.14
N PHE A 282 18.12 -1.85 2.89
CA PHE A 282 18.10 -2.05 4.34
C PHE A 282 18.98 -1.03 5.03
N GLY A 283 18.38 -0.13 5.80
CA GLY A 283 19.14 0.80 6.63
C GLY A 283 19.70 0.07 7.84
N ASN A 284 21.00 0.18 8.06
CA ASN A 284 21.73 -0.53 9.10
C ASN A 284 21.87 0.31 10.39
N GLN A 285 22.19 -0.38 11.49
CA GLN A 285 22.44 0.27 12.79
C GLN A 285 23.65 1.19 12.77
N ASP A 286 24.65 0.88 11.94
CA ASP A 286 25.89 1.65 11.79
C ASP A 286 25.72 2.91 10.90
N GLY A 287 24.50 3.15 10.40
CA GLY A 287 24.21 4.27 9.52
C GLY A 287 24.60 4.06 8.05
N SER A 288 24.91 2.82 7.65
CA SER A 288 25.04 2.41 6.25
C SER A 288 23.72 1.89 5.68
N VAL A 289 23.68 1.62 4.38
CA VAL A 289 22.60 0.91 3.70
C VAL A 289 23.13 -0.32 3.00
N THR A 290 22.55 -1.47 3.27
CA THR A 290 22.75 -2.68 2.46
C THR A 290 21.74 -2.67 1.33
N ILE A 291 22.20 -2.87 0.09
CA ILE A 291 21.36 -2.97 -1.10
C ILE A 291 21.54 -4.38 -1.66
N LYS A 292 20.44 -5.11 -1.83
CA LYS A 292 20.41 -6.39 -2.54
C LYS A 292 19.72 -6.19 -3.89
N TRP A 293 20.27 -6.79 -4.95
CA TRP A 293 19.75 -6.74 -6.31
C TRP A 293 19.28 -8.11 -6.78
N HIS A 294 18.29 -8.14 -7.68
CA HIS A 294 17.72 -9.39 -8.20
C HIS A 294 18.70 -10.24 -9.01
N ASP A 295 19.85 -9.68 -9.40
CA ASP A 295 20.94 -10.38 -10.08
C ASP A 295 21.98 -10.99 -9.12
N GLY A 296 21.69 -10.94 -7.81
CA GLY A 296 22.55 -11.49 -6.75
C GLY A 296 23.62 -10.51 -6.25
N ARG A 297 23.74 -9.31 -6.83
CA ARG A 297 24.68 -8.31 -6.31
C ARG A 297 24.23 -7.79 -4.95
N VAL A 298 25.21 -7.58 -4.07
CA VAL A 298 25.01 -6.91 -2.78
C VAL A 298 25.97 -5.73 -2.68
N GLU A 299 25.44 -4.54 -2.47
CA GLU A 299 26.21 -3.31 -2.25
C GLU A 299 26.04 -2.83 -0.81
N LYS A 300 27.08 -2.19 -0.28
CA LYS A 300 26.99 -1.43 0.96
C LYS A 300 27.28 0.03 0.65
N VAL A 301 26.34 0.91 0.96
CA VAL A 301 26.51 2.36 0.88
C VAL A 301 26.80 2.85 2.28
N ASP A 302 28.03 3.26 2.52
CA ASP A 302 28.41 3.85 3.80
C ASP A 302 27.72 5.19 4.02
N LYS A 303 27.64 5.59 5.30
CA LYS A 303 27.00 6.83 5.73
C LYS A 303 27.45 7.97 4.81
N PRO A 304 26.53 8.66 4.09
CA PRO A 304 26.92 9.87 3.38
C PRO A 304 27.53 10.84 4.40
N ALA A 305 28.61 11.53 4.04
CA ALA A 305 29.08 12.67 4.82
C ALA A 305 27.87 13.60 5.02
N SER A 306 27.37 13.65 6.24
CA SER A 306 26.02 14.17 6.55
C SER A 306 25.82 15.56 5.94
N PRO A 307 24.80 15.79 5.10
CA PRO A 307 24.41 17.16 4.72
C PRO A 307 23.71 17.91 5.89
N LEU A 308 23.58 17.29 7.07
CA LEU A 308 22.90 17.82 8.25
C LEU A 308 23.87 18.25 9.38
N VAL A 309 25.14 18.52 9.06
CA VAL A 309 26.00 19.28 9.98
C VAL A 309 26.12 20.68 9.40
N ASP A 310 25.30 21.60 9.93
CA ASP A 310 25.51 23.03 9.76
C ASP A 310 26.96 23.36 10.16
N LYS A 311 27.76 23.75 9.18
CA LYS A 311 29.02 24.46 9.42
C LYS A 311 28.68 25.88 9.88
N HIS A 312 28.31 26.02 11.15
CA HIS A 312 28.35 27.33 11.81
C HIS A 312 28.87 27.19 13.23
N THR A 313 30.19 27.23 13.37
CA THR A 313 30.87 27.91 14.49
C THR A 313 32.32 28.19 14.11
N GLU A 314 32.51 29.21 13.28
CA GLU A 314 33.72 30.04 13.27
C GLU A 314 33.23 31.49 13.05
N VAL A 315 33.14 32.25 14.15
CA VAL A 315 33.86 33.50 14.49
C VAL A 315 33.33 33.94 15.86
#